data_AF-A0A1G1ZKV9-F1
#
_entry.id   AF-A0A1G1ZKV9-F1
#
_cell.length_a   1.000
_cell.length_b   1.000
_cell.length_c   1.000
_cell.angle_alpha   90.00
_cell.angle_beta   90.00
_cell.angle_gamma   90.00
#
_symmetry.space_group_name_H-M   'P 1'
#
loop_
_entity.id
_entity.type
_entity.pdbx_description
1 polymer ?
#
loop_
_entity_poly.entity_id
_entity_poly.type
_entity_poly.pdbx_seq_one_letter_code
_entity_poly.pdbx_strand_id
1 'polypeptide(L)'
;MRHEKIDGIAHIYVEEGETEQQALRAIVKASFELARPAGLGWNQFDIGHALTEEQADIFIIFGDFTVAGQTVVRMDYVLGRQCKTVIYRESPGHFTLHKHFYESARGIPEPMLERAKEILTGKNTGRFSTTGYMFKGESLDLRFERYNYRRESGESDWDFRRRIFPDLFKDDPNTAVEFLMGASMAEWDEIDAAFMRAFFYNLDKSVVTFEEMAEFLKNFPADPMELRERRQSIQLN
;
A
#
# COMPACT_ATOMS: atom_id res chain seq x y z
N MET A 1 -12.20 -10.20 -15.13
CA MET A 1 -11.64 -8.84 -15.07
C MET A 1 -10.14 -8.95 -15.24
N ARG A 2 -9.55 -8.15 -16.13
CA ARG A 2 -8.08 -8.04 -16.26
C ARG A 2 -7.61 -6.64 -15.87
N HIS A 3 -6.35 -6.53 -15.50
CA HIS A 3 -5.69 -5.25 -15.30
C HIS A 3 -4.26 -5.31 -15.83
N GLU A 4 -3.75 -4.14 -16.20
CA GLU A 4 -2.38 -3.95 -16.67
C GLU A 4 -1.91 -2.52 -16.34
N LYS A 5 -0.60 -2.32 -16.26
CA LYS A 5 -0.01 -1.00 -16.01
C LYS A 5 0.50 -0.41 -17.32
N ILE A 6 -0.10 0.69 -17.77
CA ILE A 6 0.24 1.42 -19.01
C ILE A 6 0.67 2.83 -18.60
N ASP A 7 1.86 3.26 -19.01
CA ASP A 7 2.42 4.58 -18.65
C ASP A 7 2.36 4.89 -17.14
N GLY A 8 2.55 3.84 -16.33
CA GLY A 8 2.50 3.94 -14.87
C GLY A 8 1.10 4.11 -14.28
N ILE A 9 0.03 4.01 -15.06
CA ILE A 9 -1.36 4.05 -14.62
C ILE A 9 -1.91 2.62 -14.64
N ALA A 10 -2.68 2.23 -13.62
CA ALA A 10 -3.36 0.93 -13.62
C ALA A 10 -4.66 1.03 -14.43
N HIS A 11 -4.71 0.29 -15.53
CA HIS A 11 -5.88 0.13 -16.40
C HIS A 11 -6.61 -1.16 -16.03
N ILE A 12 -7.93 -1.09 -15.97
CA ILE A 12 -8.81 -2.18 -15.53
C ILE A 12 -9.85 -2.41 -16.61
N TYR A 13 -10.02 -3.67 -17.02
CA TYR A 13 -10.94 -4.05 -18.07
C TYR A 13 -11.90 -5.14 -17.58
N VAL A 14 -13.19 -4.89 -17.77
CA VAL A 14 -14.27 -5.83 -17.52
C VAL A 14 -14.24 -6.89 -18.61
N GLU A 15 -14.31 -8.17 -18.22
CA GLU A 15 -14.26 -9.28 -19.17
C GLU A 15 -15.66 -9.78 -19.54
N GLU A 16 -15.74 -10.58 -20.60
CA GLU A 16 -17.00 -11.18 -21.03
C GLU A 16 -17.58 -12.06 -19.91
N GLY A 17 -18.88 -11.86 -19.61
CA GLY A 17 -19.56 -12.54 -18.51
C GLY A 17 -19.57 -11.77 -17.18
N GLU A 18 -18.92 -10.60 -17.11
CA GLU A 18 -18.95 -9.69 -15.97
C GLU A 18 -19.72 -8.42 -16.29
N THR A 19 -20.40 -7.86 -15.29
CA THR A 19 -20.96 -6.50 -15.39
C THR A 19 -19.99 -5.49 -14.79
N GLU A 20 -20.02 -4.24 -15.27
CA GLU A 20 -19.25 -3.15 -14.68
C GLU A 20 -19.54 -2.99 -13.17
N GLN A 21 -20.81 -3.13 -12.78
CA GLN A 21 -21.20 -3.04 -11.37
C GLN A 21 -20.54 -4.11 -10.51
N GLN A 22 -20.49 -5.37 -11.00
CA GLN A 22 -19.79 -6.44 -10.29
C GLN A 22 -18.29 -6.13 -10.15
N ALA A 23 -17.65 -5.67 -11.23
CA ALA A 23 -16.22 -5.33 -11.21
C ALA A 23 -15.91 -4.19 -10.23
N LEU A 24 -16.67 -3.09 -10.30
CA LEU A 24 -16.49 -1.94 -9.41
C LEU A 24 -16.79 -2.29 -7.95
N ARG A 25 -17.82 -3.10 -7.69
CA ARG A 25 -18.14 -3.59 -6.34
C ARG A 25 -17.00 -4.43 -5.76
N ALA A 26 -16.41 -5.31 -6.57
CA ALA A 26 -15.28 -6.12 -6.13
C ALA A 26 -14.05 -5.26 -5.81
N ILE A 27 -13.77 -4.22 -6.61
CA ILE A 27 -12.71 -3.24 -6.34
C ILE A 27 -12.97 -2.48 -5.04
N VAL A 28 -14.21 -2.02 -4.80
CA VAL A 28 -14.58 -1.33 -3.56
C VAL A 28 -14.35 -2.22 -2.34
N LYS A 29 -14.82 -3.47 -2.40
CA LYS A 29 -14.66 -4.45 -1.32
C LYS A 29 -13.19 -4.78 -1.08
N ALA A 30 -12.41 -5.05 -2.12
CA ALA A 30 -10.98 -5.31 -2.02
C ALA A 30 -10.23 -4.10 -1.44
N SER A 31 -10.52 -2.89 -1.94
CA SER A 31 -9.94 -1.65 -1.44
C SER A 31 -10.15 -1.49 0.06
N PHE A 32 -11.37 -1.76 0.55
CA PHE A 32 -11.74 -1.71 1.96
C PHE A 32 -11.09 -2.81 2.80
N GLU A 33 -11.15 -4.06 2.34
CA GLU A 33 -10.60 -5.23 3.03
C GLU A 33 -9.10 -5.06 3.30
N LEU A 34 -8.38 -4.55 2.30
CA LEU A 34 -6.94 -4.35 2.37
C LEU A 34 -6.55 -3.00 3.01
N ALA A 35 -7.52 -2.15 3.37
CA ALA A 35 -7.25 -0.83 3.92
C ALA A 35 -6.89 -0.88 5.39
N ARG A 36 -5.75 -0.29 5.73
CA ARG A 36 -5.33 -0.09 7.11
C ARG A 36 -5.99 1.16 7.70
N PRO A 37 -6.19 1.19 9.02
CA PRO A 37 -6.61 2.40 9.69
C PRO A 37 -5.48 3.43 9.72
N ALA A 38 -5.83 4.70 9.82
CA ALA A 38 -4.85 5.79 9.94
C ALA A 38 -5.37 6.87 10.89
N GLY A 39 -4.46 7.48 11.67
CA GLY A 39 -4.81 8.52 12.64
C GLY A 39 -5.87 8.04 13.65
N LEU A 40 -6.91 8.85 13.87
CA LEU A 40 -8.03 8.49 14.76
C LEU A 40 -8.90 7.34 14.24
N GLY A 41 -8.67 6.87 13.01
CA GLY A 41 -9.38 5.73 12.43
C GLY A 41 -9.18 4.42 13.17
N TRP A 42 -8.10 4.28 13.95
CA TRP A 42 -7.87 3.12 14.83
C TRP A 42 -9.00 2.90 15.84
N ASN A 43 -9.72 3.95 16.25
CA ASN A 43 -10.84 3.85 17.20
C ASN A 43 -12.09 3.17 16.60
N GLN A 44 -12.15 3.07 15.27
CA GLN A 44 -13.28 2.49 14.52
C GLN A 44 -12.88 1.24 13.75
N PHE A 45 -11.60 0.82 13.86
CA PHE A 45 -11.07 -0.27 13.06
C PHE A 45 -11.51 -1.63 13.62
N ASP A 46 -12.45 -2.27 12.94
CA ASP A 46 -12.79 -3.68 13.16
C ASP A 46 -12.26 -4.53 12.01
N ILE A 47 -11.21 -5.33 12.26
CA ILE A 47 -10.59 -6.21 11.26
C ILE A 47 -11.56 -7.24 10.66
N GLY A 48 -12.60 -7.65 11.40
CA GLY A 48 -13.60 -8.61 10.95
C GLY A 48 -14.71 -8.01 10.10
N HIS A 49 -14.77 -6.67 10.00
CA HIS A 49 -15.79 -6.00 9.22
C HIS A 49 -15.54 -6.18 7.72
N ALA A 50 -16.57 -6.64 7.01
CA ALA A 50 -16.58 -6.72 5.55
C ALA A 50 -17.79 -5.96 5.01
N LEU A 51 -17.60 -5.23 3.91
CA LEU A 51 -18.71 -4.53 3.26
C LEU A 51 -19.67 -5.53 2.61
N THR A 52 -20.97 -5.34 2.83
CA THR A 52 -22.01 -5.98 2.01
C THR A 52 -21.99 -5.43 0.59
N GLU A 53 -22.73 -6.06 -0.32
CA GLU A 53 -22.84 -5.55 -1.69
C GLU A 53 -23.49 -4.18 -1.74
N GLU A 54 -24.54 -3.98 -0.94
CA GLU A 54 -25.28 -2.71 -0.85
C GLU A 54 -24.39 -1.60 -0.28
N GLN A 55 -23.57 -1.92 0.73
CA GLN A 55 -22.62 -0.95 1.29
C GLN A 55 -21.53 -0.59 0.29
N ALA A 56 -21.05 -1.55 -0.50
CA ALA A 56 -20.07 -1.30 -1.53
C ALA A 56 -20.65 -0.41 -2.64
N ASP A 57 -21.91 -0.64 -3.03
CA ASP A 57 -22.59 0.12 -4.08
C ASP A 57 -22.76 1.61 -3.75
N ILE A 58 -22.79 1.99 -2.46
CA ILE A 58 -22.81 3.41 -2.03
C ILE A 58 -21.58 4.19 -2.54
N PHE A 59 -20.44 3.51 -2.73
CA PHE A 59 -19.21 4.13 -3.22
C PHE A 59 -19.12 4.15 -4.75
N ILE A 60 -20.08 3.54 -5.45
CA ILE A 60 -20.12 3.46 -6.90
C ILE A 60 -21.06 4.54 -7.43
N ILE A 61 -20.52 5.43 -8.25
CA ILE A 61 -21.23 6.58 -8.81
C ILE A 61 -21.51 6.26 -10.28
N PHE A 62 -22.62 5.56 -10.54
CA PHE A 62 -23.16 5.48 -11.90
C PHE A 62 -23.98 6.75 -12.16
N GLY A 63 -23.49 7.61 -13.04
CA GLY A 63 -24.31 8.65 -13.65
C GLY A 63 -24.89 8.16 -14.99
N ASP A 64 -25.92 8.84 -15.49
CA ASP A 64 -26.58 8.57 -16.78
C ASP A 64 -25.70 8.82 -18.03
N PHE A 65 -24.39 9.00 -17.87
CA PHE A 65 -23.53 9.52 -18.93
C PHE A 65 -22.36 8.58 -19.25
N THR A 66 -22.16 8.35 -20.54
CA THR A 66 -21.06 7.57 -21.16
C THR A 66 -19.75 8.37 -21.25
N VAL A 67 -19.55 9.38 -20.40
CA VAL A 67 -18.48 10.36 -20.55
C VAL A 67 -17.16 9.83 -19.98
N ALA A 68 -16.14 9.76 -20.83
CA ALA A 68 -14.77 9.44 -20.44
C ALA A 68 -14.23 10.45 -19.40
N GLY A 69 -13.41 9.97 -18.46
CA GLY A 69 -12.87 10.76 -17.34
C GLY A 69 -13.82 10.93 -16.16
N GLN A 70 -15.01 10.31 -16.18
CA GLN A 70 -15.94 10.37 -15.05
C GLN A 70 -15.44 9.51 -13.88
N THR A 71 -15.43 10.09 -12.68
CA THR A 71 -15.23 9.33 -11.44
C THR A 71 -16.40 8.37 -11.20
N VAL A 72 -16.14 7.07 -11.17
CA VAL A 72 -17.14 6.01 -10.92
C VAL A 72 -16.99 5.34 -9.57
N VAL A 73 -15.82 5.45 -8.92
CA VAL A 73 -15.63 5.05 -7.52
C VAL A 73 -14.87 6.14 -6.80
N ARG A 74 -15.29 6.46 -5.57
CA ARG A 74 -14.54 7.36 -4.70
C ARG A 74 -14.60 6.90 -3.25
N MET A 75 -13.47 6.44 -2.74
CA MET A 75 -13.27 6.03 -1.36
C MET A 75 -12.08 6.79 -0.79
N ASP A 76 -12.30 7.61 0.23
CA ASP A 76 -11.21 8.28 0.94
C ASP A 76 -10.91 7.56 2.26
N TYR A 77 -11.63 7.91 3.32
CA TYR A 77 -11.64 7.20 4.60
C TYR A 77 -13.00 6.53 4.82
N VAL A 78 -13.02 5.23 5.08
CA VAL A 78 -14.25 4.45 5.25
C VAL A 78 -14.12 3.61 6.52
N LEU A 79 -14.97 3.86 7.52
CA LEU A 79 -14.98 3.15 8.81
C LEU A 79 -13.57 3.03 9.42
N GLY A 80 -12.91 4.19 9.57
CA GLY A 80 -11.56 4.30 10.11
C GLY A 80 -10.43 3.90 9.16
N ARG A 81 -10.72 3.32 7.99
CA ARG A 81 -9.70 2.82 7.05
C ARG A 81 -9.36 3.82 5.95
N GLN A 82 -8.07 3.95 5.64
CA GLN A 82 -7.57 4.80 4.57
C GLN A 82 -7.69 4.08 3.21
N CYS A 83 -8.86 4.11 2.57
CA CYS A 83 -9.09 3.43 1.30
C CYS A 83 -8.33 4.08 0.14
N LYS A 84 -8.49 5.40 -0.03
CA LYS A 84 -7.80 6.23 -1.05
C LYS A 84 -7.93 5.68 -2.48
N THR A 85 -9.09 5.13 -2.81
CA THR A 85 -9.39 4.53 -4.12
C THR A 85 -10.29 5.45 -4.91
N VAL A 86 -9.80 5.93 -6.05
CA VAL A 86 -10.58 6.71 -7.01
C VAL A 86 -10.44 6.04 -8.37
N ILE A 87 -11.56 5.65 -8.97
CA ILE A 87 -11.61 5.00 -10.28
C ILE A 87 -12.29 5.93 -11.27
N TYR A 88 -11.66 6.13 -12.42
CA TYR A 88 -12.24 6.85 -13.55
C TYR A 88 -12.69 5.87 -14.62
N ARG A 89 -13.80 6.17 -15.29
CA ARG A 89 -14.23 5.48 -16.50
C ARG A 89 -13.57 6.13 -17.70
N GLU A 90 -12.86 5.34 -18.51
CA GLU A 90 -12.32 5.78 -19.79
C GLU A 90 -13.31 5.48 -20.93
N SER A 91 -13.92 4.29 -20.90
CA SER A 91 -14.97 3.87 -21.83
C SER A 91 -15.79 2.73 -21.21
N PRO A 92 -16.91 2.28 -21.80
CA PRO A 92 -17.66 1.14 -21.28
C PRO A 92 -16.77 -0.10 -21.08
N GLY A 93 -16.74 -0.61 -19.86
CA GLY A 93 -15.91 -1.75 -19.46
C GLY A 93 -14.42 -1.44 -19.26
N HIS A 94 -13.97 -0.18 -19.39
CA HIS A 94 -12.58 0.22 -19.21
C HIS A 94 -12.44 1.36 -18.22
N PHE A 95 -11.65 1.13 -17.18
CA PHE A 95 -11.41 2.05 -16.08
C PHE A 95 -9.92 2.28 -15.83
N THR A 96 -9.61 3.38 -15.15
CA THR A 96 -8.27 3.69 -14.64
C THR A 96 -8.31 4.01 -13.16
N LEU A 97 -7.28 3.61 -12.40
CA LEU A 97 -7.11 3.99 -11.01
C LEU A 97 -6.33 5.31 -10.91
N HIS A 98 -6.79 6.22 -10.06
CA HIS A 98 -6.05 7.45 -9.74
C HIS A 98 -4.74 7.11 -9.01
N LYS A 99 -3.68 6.95 -9.79
CA LYS A 99 -2.32 6.61 -9.34
C LYS A 99 -1.86 7.43 -8.13
N HIS A 100 -1.78 8.75 -8.28
CA HIS A 100 -1.23 9.61 -7.23
C HIS A 100 -2.02 9.53 -5.91
N PHE A 101 -3.34 9.40 -5.97
CA PHE A 101 -4.19 9.33 -4.78
C PHE A 101 -4.03 8.00 -4.05
N TYR A 102 -3.99 6.89 -4.81
CA TYR A 102 -3.82 5.55 -4.26
C TYR A 102 -2.37 5.27 -3.85
N GLU A 103 -1.42 5.32 -4.79
CA GLU A 103 -0.05 4.85 -4.58
C GLU A 103 0.70 5.64 -3.50
N SER A 104 0.48 6.96 -3.41
CA SER A 104 1.09 7.77 -2.34
C SER A 104 0.55 7.48 -0.94
N ALA A 105 -0.59 6.78 -0.83
CA ALA A 105 -1.21 6.44 0.45
C ALA A 105 -1.16 4.95 0.76
N ARG A 106 -1.28 4.11 -0.26
CA ARG A 106 -1.52 2.67 -0.18
C ARG A 106 -0.51 1.85 -0.97
N GLY A 107 0.34 2.48 -1.76
CA GLY A 107 1.36 1.78 -2.50
C GLY A 107 0.85 1.11 -3.78
N ILE A 108 1.54 0.06 -4.20
CA ILE A 108 1.29 -0.73 -5.40
C ILE A 108 -0.16 -1.24 -5.43
N PRO A 109 -0.95 -0.95 -6.49
CA PRO A 109 -2.38 -1.29 -6.57
C PRO A 109 -2.68 -2.75 -6.90
N GLU A 110 -1.73 -3.47 -7.50
CA GLU A 110 -1.87 -4.83 -8.01
C GLU A 110 -2.48 -5.81 -6.98
N PRO A 111 -2.04 -5.84 -5.71
CA PRO A 111 -2.64 -6.71 -4.69
C PRO A 111 -4.13 -6.46 -4.47
N MET A 112 -4.57 -5.20 -4.52
CA MET A 112 -5.99 -4.85 -4.42
C MET A 112 -6.76 -5.29 -5.67
N LEU A 113 -6.19 -5.12 -6.85
CA LEU A 113 -6.82 -5.54 -8.10
C LEU A 113 -6.89 -7.07 -8.25
N GLU A 114 -5.87 -7.80 -7.78
CA GLU A 114 -5.91 -9.27 -7.69
C GLU A 114 -6.96 -9.73 -6.69
N ARG A 115 -7.03 -9.09 -5.51
CA ARG A 115 -8.10 -9.41 -4.55
C ARG A 115 -9.49 -9.14 -5.11
N ALA A 116 -9.66 -8.08 -5.89
CA ALA A 116 -10.93 -7.81 -6.58
C ALA A 116 -11.27 -8.91 -7.61
N LYS A 117 -10.30 -9.45 -8.36
CA LYS A 117 -10.52 -10.61 -9.25
C LYS A 117 -10.96 -11.85 -8.47
N GLU A 118 -10.36 -12.11 -7.32
CA GLU A 118 -10.76 -13.24 -6.47
C GLU A 118 -12.21 -13.08 -5.97
N ILE A 119 -12.58 -11.89 -5.49
CA ILE A 119 -13.93 -11.57 -5.04
C ILE A 119 -14.93 -11.78 -6.19
N LEU A 120 -14.62 -11.31 -7.40
CA LEU A 120 -15.46 -11.53 -8.59
C LEU A 120 -15.70 -13.00 -8.91
N THR A 121 -14.67 -13.83 -8.76
CA THR A 121 -14.73 -15.26 -9.08
C THR A 121 -15.20 -16.13 -7.91
N GLY A 122 -15.60 -15.52 -6.79
CA GLY A 122 -16.03 -16.24 -5.58
C GLY A 122 -14.90 -16.99 -4.87
N LYS A 123 -13.64 -16.70 -5.18
CA LYS A 123 -12.48 -17.29 -4.51
C LYS A 123 -12.20 -16.54 -3.21
N ASN A 124 -12.05 -17.29 -2.12
CA ASN A 124 -11.64 -16.72 -0.84
C ASN A 124 -10.32 -17.35 -0.41
N THR A 125 -9.20 -16.74 -0.81
CA THR A 125 -7.86 -17.23 -0.47
C THR A 125 -7.41 -16.81 0.93
N GLY A 126 -8.22 -16.01 1.65
CA GLY A 126 -8.04 -15.71 3.07
C GLY A 126 -6.76 -14.94 3.43
N ARG A 127 -6.05 -14.38 2.44
CA ARG A 127 -4.81 -13.64 2.70
C ARG A 127 -5.12 -12.17 2.92
N PHE A 128 -4.90 -11.70 4.15
CA PHE A 128 -4.72 -10.27 4.38
C PHE A 128 -3.56 -9.77 3.52
N SER A 129 -3.75 -8.62 2.86
CA SER A 129 -2.66 -7.97 2.15
C SER A 129 -1.56 -7.56 3.12
N THR A 130 -0.34 -8.10 2.96
CA THR A 130 0.82 -7.58 3.68
C THR A 130 1.17 -6.18 3.16
N THR A 131 1.50 -5.26 4.04
CA THR A 131 2.03 -3.93 3.71
C THR A 131 3.48 -4.00 3.20
N GLY A 132 4.14 -5.15 3.36
CA GLY A 132 5.52 -5.41 2.96
C GLY A 132 5.84 -5.15 1.49
N TYR A 133 4.84 -5.19 0.61
CA TYR A 133 4.99 -4.91 -0.81
C TYR A 133 4.43 -3.55 -1.22
N MET A 134 3.80 -2.79 -0.32
CA MET A 134 3.01 -1.62 -0.72
C MET A 134 3.90 -0.54 -1.31
N PHE A 135 5.03 -0.20 -0.69
CA PHE A 135 5.86 0.89 -1.20
C PHE A 135 7.13 0.34 -1.84
N LYS A 136 7.12 0.06 -3.15
CA LYS A 136 8.35 -0.22 -3.91
C LYS A 136 8.40 0.62 -5.18
N GLY A 137 9.61 0.92 -5.66
CA GLY A 137 9.84 1.67 -6.89
C GLY A 137 9.07 2.99 -6.92
N GLU A 138 8.25 3.19 -7.94
CA GLU A 138 7.49 4.43 -8.14
C GLU A 138 6.51 4.75 -6.99
N SER A 139 5.86 3.75 -6.40
CA SER A 139 4.95 4.02 -5.28
C SER A 139 5.70 4.51 -4.03
N LEU A 140 6.96 4.06 -3.84
CA LEU A 140 7.85 4.57 -2.81
C LEU A 140 8.25 6.02 -3.09
N ASP A 141 8.53 6.35 -4.36
CA ASP A 141 8.89 7.70 -4.79
C ASP A 141 7.74 8.69 -4.51
N LEU A 142 6.53 8.37 -4.96
CA LEU A 142 5.33 9.18 -4.72
C LEU A 142 5.02 9.35 -3.22
N ARG A 143 5.38 8.36 -2.41
CA ARG A 143 5.19 8.42 -0.97
C ARG A 143 6.19 9.38 -0.32
N PHE A 144 7.46 9.32 -0.72
CA PHE A 144 8.52 10.17 -0.18
C PHE A 144 8.50 11.60 -0.71
N GLU A 145 7.94 11.84 -1.90
CA GLU A 145 7.68 13.19 -2.41
C GLU A 145 6.82 14.02 -1.45
N ARG A 146 5.91 13.40 -0.68
CA ARG A 146 5.11 14.08 0.35
C ARG A 146 5.95 14.67 1.48
N TYR A 147 7.16 14.14 1.67
CA TYR A 147 8.14 14.60 2.64
C TYR A 147 9.25 15.43 1.96
N ASN A 148 9.07 15.82 0.70
CA ASN A 148 10.04 16.53 -0.14
C ASN A 148 11.34 15.77 -0.42
N TYR A 149 11.32 14.44 -0.31
CA TYR A 149 12.45 13.60 -0.72
C TYR A 149 12.26 13.11 -2.17
N ARG A 150 13.36 13.00 -2.90
CA ARG A 150 13.41 12.44 -4.26
C ARG A 150 14.51 11.41 -4.37
N ARG A 151 14.26 10.37 -5.16
CA ARG A 151 15.22 9.33 -5.47
C ARG A 151 16.30 9.85 -6.40
N GLU A 152 17.54 9.45 -6.15
CA GLU A 152 18.67 9.73 -7.03
C GLU A 152 18.72 8.75 -8.22
N SER A 153 19.33 9.15 -9.33
CA SER A 153 19.38 8.29 -10.52
C SER A 153 20.15 7.00 -10.24
N GLY A 154 19.51 5.85 -10.49
CA GLY A 154 20.10 4.53 -10.23
C GLY A 154 20.06 4.07 -8.77
N GLU A 155 19.47 4.86 -7.87
CA GLU A 155 19.38 4.54 -6.45
C GLU A 155 18.38 3.40 -6.19
N SER A 156 18.84 2.36 -5.50
CA SER A 156 17.97 1.25 -5.12
C SER A 156 16.94 1.66 -4.07
N ASP A 157 15.87 0.88 -3.96
CA ASP A 157 14.83 1.03 -2.94
C ASP A 157 15.39 1.02 -1.51
N TRP A 158 16.42 0.21 -1.27
CA TRP A 158 17.11 0.15 0.02
C TRP A 158 17.97 1.38 0.26
N ASP A 159 18.75 1.80 -0.74
CA ASP A 159 19.61 2.99 -0.64
C ASP A 159 18.78 4.24 -0.38
N PHE A 160 17.65 4.39 -1.08
CA PHE A 160 16.76 5.53 -0.90
C PHE A 160 16.21 5.61 0.52
N ARG A 161 15.68 4.50 1.06
CA ARG A 161 15.22 4.43 2.45
C ARG A 161 16.32 4.75 3.45
N ARG A 162 17.52 4.20 3.26
CA ARG A 162 18.66 4.45 4.16
C ARG A 162 19.07 5.92 4.17
N ARG A 163 19.13 6.56 3.01
CA ARG A 163 19.58 7.95 2.88
C ARG A 163 18.65 8.92 3.58
N ILE A 164 17.34 8.73 3.43
CA ILE A 164 16.32 9.65 4.00
C ILE A 164 15.97 9.34 5.45
N PHE A 165 16.20 8.09 5.90
CA PHE A 165 15.77 7.64 7.23
C PHE A 165 16.25 8.56 8.36
N PRO A 166 17.53 8.96 8.44
CA PRO A 166 18.00 9.77 9.58
C PRO A 166 17.33 11.14 9.67
N ASP A 167 16.94 11.74 8.55
CA ASP A 167 16.22 13.03 8.55
C ASP A 167 14.74 12.82 8.85
N LEU A 168 14.09 11.83 8.20
CA LEU A 168 12.69 11.52 8.48
C LEU A 168 12.47 11.06 9.93
N PHE A 169 13.44 10.35 10.52
CA PHE A 169 13.36 9.88 11.91
C PHE A 169 13.39 11.03 12.92
N LYS A 170 14.00 12.18 12.61
CA LYS A 170 13.97 13.36 13.49
C LYS A 170 12.56 13.95 13.60
N ASP A 171 11.83 13.93 12.50
CA ASP A 171 10.51 14.57 12.41
C ASP A 171 9.37 13.59 12.72
N ASP A 172 9.47 12.34 12.25
CA ASP A 172 8.48 11.28 12.42
C ASP A 172 9.14 9.89 12.59
N PRO A 173 9.60 9.57 13.82
CA PRO A 173 10.30 8.33 14.12
C PRO A 173 9.54 7.07 13.73
N ASN A 174 8.22 7.04 13.96
CA ASN A 174 7.40 5.86 13.71
C ASN A 174 7.32 5.57 12.21
N THR A 175 7.00 6.59 11.42
CA THR A 175 6.93 6.46 9.97
C THR A 175 8.29 6.13 9.36
N ALA A 176 9.37 6.76 9.84
CA ALA A 176 10.72 6.46 9.39
C ALA A 176 11.07 4.98 9.55
N VAL A 177 10.73 4.40 10.71
CA VAL A 177 10.99 2.99 10.98
C VAL A 177 10.13 2.07 10.12
N GLU A 178 8.84 2.35 9.95
CA GLU A 178 7.98 1.55 9.05
C GLU A 178 8.53 1.55 7.62
N PHE A 179 9.01 2.69 7.14
CA PHE A 179 9.64 2.77 5.83
C PHE A 179 10.94 2.01 5.73
N LEU A 180 11.82 2.14 6.73
CA LEU A 180 13.09 1.42 6.78
C LEU A 180 12.86 -0.09 6.76
N MET A 181 11.86 -0.57 7.51
CA MET A 181 11.50 -1.98 7.60
C MET A 181 10.65 -2.47 6.40
N GLY A 182 10.22 -1.55 5.55
CA GLY A 182 9.39 -1.81 4.37
C GLY A 182 7.99 -2.34 4.68
N ALA A 183 7.55 -2.33 5.94
CA ALA A 183 6.25 -2.84 6.37
C ALA A 183 5.80 -2.18 7.67
N SER A 184 4.48 -2.18 7.92
CA SER A 184 3.94 -1.73 9.20
C SER A 184 4.40 -2.62 10.34
N MET A 185 4.55 -2.03 11.53
CA MET A 185 4.98 -2.73 12.75
C MET A 185 4.09 -3.94 13.10
N ALA A 186 2.82 -3.90 12.72
CA ALA A 186 1.88 -5.00 12.95
C ALA A 186 2.21 -6.28 12.17
N GLU A 187 3.12 -6.21 11.20
CA GLU A 187 3.53 -7.33 10.33
C GLU A 187 4.95 -7.80 10.59
N TRP A 188 5.63 -7.20 11.56
CA TRP A 188 6.99 -7.57 11.90
C TRP A 188 7.04 -8.94 12.56
N ASP A 189 7.92 -9.79 12.05
CA ASP A 189 8.25 -11.07 12.68
C ASP A 189 9.28 -10.88 13.82
N GLU A 190 9.65 -11.96 14.50
CA GLU A 190 10.62 -11.91 15.60
C GLU A 190 12.01 -11.40 15.15
N ILE A 191 12.36 -11.60 13.86
CA ILE A 191 13.64 -11.17 13.28
C ILE A 191 13.59 -9.67 13.00
N ASP A 192 12.48 -9.15 12.45
CA ASP A 192 12.24 -7.73 12.31
C ASP A 192 12.29 -7.02 13.68
N ALA A 193 11.66 -7.62 14.69
CA ALA A 193 11.69 -7.11 16.06
C ALA A 193 13.12 -7.20 16.67
N ALA A 194 13.88 -8.25 16.37
CA ALA A 194 15.27 -8.39 16.81
C ALA A 194 16.19 -7.34 16.17
N PHE A 195 16.00 -7.06 14.88
CA PHE A 195 16.68 -5.98 14.18
C PHE A 195 16.39 -4.63 14.85
N MET A 196 15.10 -4.32 15.09
CA MET A 196 14.73 -3.06 15.74
C MET A 196 15.24 -2.97 17.18
N ARG A 197 15.25 -4.07 17.93
CA ARG A 197 15.89 -4.12 19.25
C ARG A 197 17.39 -3.88 19.15
N ALA A 198 18.09 -4.49 18.19
CA ALA A 198 19.52 -4.27 18.00
C ALA A 198 19.81 -2.82 17.58
N PHE A 199 18.97 -2.24 16.73
CA PHE A 199 19.02 -0.82 16.40
C PHE A 199 18.89 0.01 17.67
N PHE A 200 17.76 -0.06 18.39
CA PHE A 200 17.53 0.73 19.60
C PHE A 200 18.50 0.44 20.75
N TYR A 201 19.02 -0.78 20.87
CA TYR A 201 20.02 -1.14 21.89
C TYR A 201 21.38 -0.52 21.61
N ASN A 202 21.80 -0.45 20.34
CA ASN A 202 22.99 0.32 19.96
C ASN A 202 22.79 1.84 20.10
N LEU A 203 21.54 2.28 20.22
CA LEU A 203 21.12 3.65 20.44
C LEU A 203 20.91 3.99 21.92
N ASP A 204 21.28 3.11 22.87
CA ASP A 204 21.13 3.30 24.32
C ASP A 204 22.13 4.35 24.87
N LYS A 205 21.96 5.57 24.37
CA LYS A 205 22.47 6.85 24.88
C LYS A 205 21.31 7.84 24.73
N SER A 206 21.12 8.72 25.70
CA SER A 206 20.00 9.67 25.79
C SER A 206 19.85 10.63 24.60
N VAL A 207 20.83 10.69 23.69
CA VAL A 207 20.78 11.42 22.42
C VAL A 207 21.51 10.60 21.37
N VAL A 208 20.76 10.15 20.36
CA VAL A 208 21.30 9.53 19.15
C VAL A 208 21.64 10.63 18.15
N THR A 209 22.88 10.65 17.68
CA THR A 209 23.28 11.57 16.63
C THR A 209 22.85 11.07 15.24
N PHE A 210 22.71 11.99 14.29
CA PHE A 210 22.42 11.65 12.89
C PHE A 210 23.52 10.73 12.32
N GLU A 211 24.77 10.99 12.68
CA GLU A 211 25.94 10.25 12.27
C GLU A 211 25.91 8.80 12.79
N GLU A 212 25.50 8.57 14.04
CA GLU A 212 25.37 7.22 14.61
C GLU A 212 24.29 6.39 13.90
N MET A 213 23.15 7.00 13.55
CA MET A 213 22.10 6.30 12.77
C MET A 213 22.57 5.96 11.36
N ALA A 214 23.19 6.93 10.67
CA ALA A 214 23.71 6.72 9.32
C ALA A 214 24.78 5.61 9.30
N GLU A 215 25.66 5.58 10.29
CA GLU A 215 26.72 4.57 10.39
C GLU A 215 26.15 3.17 10.69
N PHE A 216 25.14 3.05 11.55
CA PHE A 216 24.45 1.76 11.75
C PHE A 216 23.85 1.23 10.44
N LEU A 217 23.12 2.08 9.71
CA LEU A 217 22.43 1.69 8.47
C LEU A 217 23.40 1.38 7.33
N LYS A 218 24.54 2.06 7.28
CA LYS A 218 25.61 1.80 6.31
C LYS A 218 26.17 0.39 6.48
N ASN A 219 26.33 -0.05 7.74
CA ASN A 219 26.86 -1.36 8.08
C ASN A 219 25.80 -2.47 8.08
N PHE A 220 24.52 -2.13 7.92
CA PHE A 220 23.47 -3.13 7.81
C PHE A 220 23.45 -3.77 6.41
N PRO A 221 23.69 -5.08 6.29
CA PRO A 221 24.12 -5.68 5.02
C PRO A 221 23.01 -5.97 4.02
N ALA A 222 21.73 -5.87 4.41
CA ALA A 222 20.63 -6.27 3.54
C ALA A 222 19.34 -5.49 3.84
N ASP A 223 18.50 -5.36 2.81
CA ASP A 223 17.16 -4.79 2.93
C ASP A 223 16.28 -5.68 3.83
N PRO A 224 15.75 -5.18 4.97
CA PRO A 224 14.85 -5.92 5.84
C PRO A 224 13.64 -6.51 5.09
N MET A 225 13.12 -5.79 4.10
CA MET A 225 11.98 -6.22 3.27
C MET A 225 12.35 -7.42 2.40
N GLU A 226 13.47 -7.38 1.69
CA GLU A 226 13.95 -8.53 0.90
C GLU A 226 14.21 -9.75 1.79
N LEU A 227 14.80 -9.53 2.97
CA LEU A 227 15.04 -10.62 3.91
C LEU A 227 13.72 -11.27 4.34
N ARG A 228 12.68 -10.48 4.60
CA ARG A 228 11.35 -10.99 4.97
C ARG A 228 10.72 -11.80 3.85
N GLU A 229 10.77 -11.31 2.62
CA GLU A 229 10.24 -12.01 1.45
C GLU A 229 10.93 -13.36 1.23
N ARG A 230 12.27 -13.39 1.34
CA ARG A 230 13.04 -14.63 1.27
C ARG A 230 12.58 -15.63 2.34
N ARG A 231 12.39 -15.20 3.58
CA ARG A 231 11.92 -16.07 4.68
C ARG A 231 10.51 -16.63 4.40
N GLN A 232 9.58 -15.78 4.01
CA GLN A 232 8.20 -16.19 3.70
C GLN A 232 8.13 -17.17 2.52
N SER A 233 9.02 -17.02 1.52
CA SER A 233 9.10 -17.95 0.40
C SER A 233 9.61 -19.35 0.79
N ILE A 234 10.44 -19.46 1.83
CA ILE A 234 10.98 -20.74 2.32
C ILE A 234 9.92 -21.50 3.13
N GLN A 235 9.07 -20.79 3.88
CA GLN A 235 8.00 -21.41 4.69
C GLN A 235 6.83 -21.97 3.86
N LEU A 236 6.74 -21.59 2.58
CA LEU A 236 5.68 -22.02 1.65
C LEU A 236 6.10 -23.19 0.73
N ASN A 237 7.33 -23.68 0.85
CA ASN A 237 7.88 -24.84 0.12
C ASN A 237 8.19 -25.98 1.09
#